data_AF-A0A0S8B5M9-F1
#
_entry.id   AF-A0A0S8B5M9-F1
#
_cell.length_a   1.000
_cell.length_b   1.000
_cell.length_c   1.000
_cell.angle_alpha   90.00
_cell.angle_beta   90.00
_cell.angle_gamma   90.00
#
_symmetry.space_group_name_H-M   'P 1'
#
loop_
_entity.id
_entity.type
_entity.pdbx_description
1 polymer ?
#
loop_
_entity_poly.entity_id
_entity_poly.type
_entity_poly.pdbx_seq_one_letter_code
_entity_poly.pdbx_strand_id
1 'polypeptide(L)'
;MAQRMSRVAVIALALAILGCGGGQPEEPVEPVSLPLPTAVVAGRKIALYPVTLVATESSLGWNDVIGSRVEARQRADSVIEAYLLERVPEAEWVLPDVLRRAAAQAPGMLSDPDKMGTALLRAEGIEKIPDPLRSQLRNLTAIVADRYALIPAALTFTPAEGGGGEAQLTLVLVDVRFGILAWRSVAAGEADSPWEALWEALTTLVPDLP
;
A
#
# COMPACT_ATOMS: atom_id res chain seq x y z
N MET A 1 -9.44 -43.54 75.13
CA MET A 1 -10.17 -44.58 74.38
C MET A 1 -10.92 -43.89 73.25
N ALA A 2 -10.65 -44.30 72.01
CA ALA A 2 -11.36 -43.96 70.76
C ALA A 2 -11.21 -42.55 70.16
N GLN A 3 -10.19 -42.42 69.29
CA GLN A 3 -10.22 -41.68 68.04
C GLN A 3 -11.43 -42.06 67.17
N ARG A 4 -12.12 -41.07 66.60
CA ARG A 4 -12.87 -41.16 65.32
C ARG A 4 -12.78 -39.77 64.67
N MET A 5 -11.91 -39.59 63.68
CA MET A 5 -12.17 -39.78 62.25
C MET A 5 -13.16 -38.77 61.66
N SER A 6 -12.72 -38.19 60.54
CA SER A 6 -13.48 -37.47 59.50
C SER A 6 -13.73 -35.98 59.69
N ARG A 7 -12.95 -35.17 58.96
CA ARG A 7 -13.41 -34.41 57.76
C ARG A 7 -12.21 -33.60 57.26
N VAL A 8 -11.40 -34.21 56.40
CA VAL A 8 -11.43 -34.00 54.94
C VAL A 8 -10.93 -32.59 54.58
N ALA A 9 -9.73 -32.61 54.02
CA ALA A 9 -8.95 -31.53 53.47
C ALA A 9 -9.76 -30.50 52.67
N VAL A 10 -9.63 -29.23 53.05
CA VAL A 10 -9.91 -28.08 52.18
C VAL A 10 -8.55 -27.52 51.80
N ILE A 11 -7.92 -28.13 50.80
CA ILE A 11 -6.73 -27.62 50.10
C ILE A 11 -7.06 -27.72 48.61
N ALA A 12 -6.71 -26.68 47.86
CA ALA A 12 -6.81 -26.50 46.41
C ALA A 12 -8.09 -25.79 45.91
N LEU A 13 -8.13 -24.47 46.11
CA LEU A 13 -8.85 -23.58 45.18
C LEU A 13 -8.28 -22.16 45.21
N ALA A 14 -7.08 -21.95 44.64
CA ALA A 14 -6.59 -20.61 44.27
C ALA A 14 -5.33 -20.72 43.40
N LEU A 15 -5.46 -21.10 42.12
CA LEU A 15 -4.40 -20.96 41.11
C LEU A 15 -4.95 -21.27 39.70
N ALA A 16 -5.80 -20.38 39.16
CA ALA A 16 -6.30 -20.55 37.79
C ALA A 16 -6.86 -19.27 37.13
N ILE A 17 -6.24 -18.08 37.28
CA ILE A 17 -6.56 -16.94 36.38
C ILE A 17 -5.32 -16.05 36.19
N LEU A 18 -4.30 -16.56 35.49
CA LEU A 18 -3.27 -15.73 34.85
C LEU A 18 -2.97 -16.37 33.49
N GLY A 19 -3.84 -16.08 32.53
CA GLY A 19 -3.77 -16.65 31.19
C GLY A 19 -4.58 -15.83 30.19
N CYS A 20 -4.60 -14.50 30.34
CA CYS A 20 -4.96 -13.63 29.23
C CYS A 20 -3.69 -13.44 28.39
N GLY A 21 -3.66 -14.08 27.23
CA GLY A 21 -2.66 -13.82 26.20
C GLY A 21 -2.75 -12.36 25.78
N GLY A 22 -1.88 -11.53 26.35
CA GLY A 22 -1.54 -10.23 25.80
C GLY A 22 -0.52 -10.46 24.71
N GLY A 23 -0.96 -10.56 23.46
CA GLY A 23 -0.08 -10.25 22.35
C GLY A 23 0.36 -8.80 22.57
N GLN A 24 1.68 -8.57 22.68
CA GLN A 24 2.20 -7.21 22.71
C GLN A 24 1.67 -6.47 21.47
N PRO A 25 1.16 -5.23 21.63
CA PRO A 25 0.92 -4.36 20.48
C PRO A 25 2.22 -4.33 19.66
N GLU A 26 2.13 -4.74 18.40
CA GLU A 26 3.22 -4.62 17.46
C GLU A 26 3.57 -3.14 17.39
N GLU A 27 4.80 -2.78 17.79
CA GLU A 27 5.25 -1.39 17.79
C GLU A 27 5.05 -0.83 16.37
N PRO A 28 4.48 0.38 16.22
CA PRO A 28 4.35 1.01 14.92
C PRO A 28 5.74 1.11 14.27
N VAL A 29 5.95 0.36 13.19
CA VAL A 29 7.18 0.47 12.39
C VAL A 29 7.09 1.79 11.64
N GLU A 30 8.00 2.71 11.91
CA GLU A 30 8.05 3.99 11.19
C GLU A 30 8.16 3.74 9.68
N PRO A 31 7.34 4.44 8.86
CA PRO A 31 7.40 4.30 7.42
C PRO A 31 8.75 4.78 6.88
N VAL A 32 9.45 3.90 6.16
CA VAL A 32 10.73 4.25 5.51
C VAL A 32 10.45 4.83 4.12
N SER A 33 10.53 6.16 4.02
CA SER A 33 10.47 6.84 2.73
C SER A 33 11.85 6.85 2.07
N LEU A 34 11.98 6.11 0.97
CA LEU A 34 13.12 6.18 0.06
C LEU A 34 12.74 7.07 -1.14
N PRO A 35 13.67 7.90 -1.65
CA PRO A 35 13.41 8.71 -2.82
C PRO A 35 13.17 7.83 -4.06
N LEU A 36 12.32 8.28 -4.97
CA LEU A 36 12.08 7.61 -6.24
C LEU A 36 13.39 7.57 -7.05
N PRO A 37 13.77 6.42 -7.63
CA PRO A 37 15.02 6.31 -8.38
C PRO A 37 14.86 6.96 -9.77
N THR A 38 14.87 8.29 -9.83
CA THR A 38 14.67 9.10 -11.05
C THR A 38 15.60 8.70 -12.19
N ALA A 39 16.87 8.40 -11.88
CA ALA A 39 17.84 7.91 -12.86
C ALA A 39 17.45 6.58 -13.52
N VAL A 40 16.67 5.73 -12.84
CA VAL A 40 16.18 4.46 -13.39
C VAL A 40 15.01 4.69 -14.33
N VAL A 41 14.16 5.69 -14.07
CA VAL A 41 12.91 5.95 -14.80
C VAL A 41 13.05 6.99 -15.92
N ALA A 42 14.07 7.85 -15.87
CA ALA A 42 14.30 8.90 -16.85
C ALA A 42 14.40 8.38 -18.29
N GLY A 43 13.68 9.02 -19.21
CA GLY A 43 13.63 8.71 -20.64
C GLY A 43 13.00 7.36 -21.00
N ARG A 44 12.27 6.73 -20.08
CA ARG A 44 11.63 5.43 -20.28
C ARG A 44 10.12 5.53 -20.18
N LYS A 45 9.42 4.66 -20.91
CA LYS A 45 7.98 4.47 -20.72
C LYS A 45 7.71 3.61 -19.50
N ILE A 46 7.14 4.21 -18.47
CA ILE A 46 6.81 3.57 -17.20
C ILE A 46 5.31 3.41 -17.08
N ALA A 47 4.84 2.18 -16.88
CA ALA A 47 3.43 1.92 -16.61
C ALA A 47 3.09 2.30 -15.17
N LEU A 48 2.23 3.29 -14.96
CA LEU A 48 1.65 3.60 -13.67
C LEU A 48 0.36 2.77 -13.50
N TYR A 49 0.40 1.81 -12.59
CA TYR A 49 -0.78 0.99 -12.27
C TYR A 49 -1.73 1.73 -11.33
N PRO A 50 -3.04 1.45 -11.39
CA PRO A 50 -3.98 2.02 -10.46
C PRO A 50 -3.81 1.46 -9.05
N VAL A 51 -4.16 2.27 -8.05
CA VAL A 51 -4.21 1.82 -6.66
C VAL A 51 -5.37 0.84 -6.46
N THR A 52 -5.07 -0.34 -5.90
CA THR A 52 -6.08 -1.37 -5.64
C THR A 52 -6.46 -1.48 -4.17
N LEU A 53 -5.75 -0.82 -3.26
CA LEU A 53 -6.11 -0.77 -1.85
C LEU A 53 -6.06 0.67 -1.36
N VAL A 54 -7.23 1.18 -0.98
CA VAL A 54 -7.39 2.41 -0.21
C VAL A 54 -8.15 2.02 1.06
N ALA A 55 -7.61 2.35 2.22
CA ALA A 55 -8.23 2.09 3.51
C ALA A 55 -8.12 3.32 4.41
N THR A 56 -9.13 3.52 5.24
CA THR A 56 -9.23 4.67 6.13
C THR A 56 -9.64 4.17 7.49
N GLU A 57 -8.91 4.59 8.52
CA GLU A 57 -9.34 4.36 9.89
C GLU A 57 -10.60 5.18 10.19
N SER A 58 -11.62 4.55 10.76
CA SER A 58 -12.93 5.18 11.00
C SER A 58 -12.87 6.35 12.01
N SER A 59 -11.86 6.36 12.87
CA SER A 59 -11.60 7.40 13.87
C SER A 59 -11.33 8.79 13.25
N LEU A 60 -10.87 8.84 12.00
CA LEU A 60 -10.62 10.09 11.26
C LEU A 60 -11.90 10.84 10.86
N GLY A 61 -13.04 10.16 10.78
CA GLY A 61 -14.29 10.76 10.31
C GLY A 61 -14.29 11.17 8.82
N TRP A 62 -13.28 10.80 8.04
CA TRP A 62 -13.12 11.17 6.63
C TRP A 62 -14.01 10.38 5.64
N ASN A 63 -14.95 9.57 6.14
CA ASN A 63 -15.77 8.69 5.29
C ASN A 63 -16.53 9.45 4.20
N ASP A 64 -17.09 10.61 4.53
CA ASP A 64 -17.86 11.42 3.57
C ASP A 64 -16.97 12.08 2.49
N VAL A 65 -15.72 12.41 2.84
CA VAL A 65 -14.74 13.03 1.91
C VAL A 65 -14.11 11.99 0.99
N ILE A 66 -13.87 10.78 1.50
CA ILE A 66 -13.27 9.67 0.76
C ILE A 66 -14.31 9.01 -0.16
N GLY A 67 -15.57 8.97 0.26
CA GLY A 67 -16.67 8.43 -0.51
C GLY A 67 -16.60 6.92 -0.65
N SER A 68 -17.13 6.41 -1.76
CA SER A 68 -17.09 4.97 -2.06
C SER A 68 -15.67 4.50 -2.37
N ARG A 69 -15.42 3.18 -2.23
CA ARG A 69 -14.13 2.57 -2.56
C ARG A 69 -13.67 2.86 -4.00
N VAL A 70 -14.61 2.98 -4.95
CA VAL A 70 -14.30 3.24 -6.36
C VAL A 70 -13.86 4.71 -6.53
N GLU A 71 -14.62 5.64 -5.95
CA GLU A 71 -14.29 7.07 -5.98
C GLU A 71 -12.96 7.35 -5.29
N ALA A 72 -12.71 6.73 -4.13
CA ALA A 72 -11.47 6.86 -3.39
C ALA A 72 -10.24 6.42 -4.21
N ARG A 73 -10.32 5.28 -4.92
CA ARG A 73 -9.24 4.81 -5.79
C ARG A 73 -9.02 5.74 -6.98
N GLN A 74 -10.09 6.16 -7.66
CA GLN A 74 -9.99 7.09 -8.79
C GLN A 74 -9.40 8.44 -8.38
N ARG A 75 -9.79 8.93 -7.20
CA ARG A 75 -9.25 10.19 -6.67
C ARG A 75 -7.78 10.05 -6.29
N ALA A 76 -7.39 8.97 -5.63
CA ALA A 76 -6.00 8.68 -5.32
C ALA A 76 -5.14 8.55 -6.60
N ASP A 77 -5.61 7.82 -7.61
CA ASP A 77 -4.95 7.73 -8.92
C ASP A 77 -4.75 9.14 -9.50
N SER A 78 -5.79 9.97 -9.53
CA SER A 78 -5.70 11.35 -10.05
C SER A 78 -4.67 12.21 -9.32
N VAL A 79 -4.55 12.07 -8.00
CA VAL A 79 -3.55 12.82 -7.20
C VAL A 79 -2.14 12.33 -7.50
N ILE A 80 -1.93 11.01 -7.57
CA ILE A 80 -0.63 10.41 -7.89
C ILE A 80 -0.21 10.78 -9.32
N GLU A 81 -1.12 10.71 -10.28
CA GLU A 81 -0.89 11.11 -11.67
C GLU A 81 -0.47 12.57 -11.78
N ALA A 82 -1.23 13.48 -11.15
CA ALA A 82 -0.92 14.90 -11.15
C ALA A 82 0.47 15.17 -10.57
N TYR A 83 0.78 14.55 -9.43
CA TYR A 83 2.08 14.70 -8.79
C TYR A 83 3.23 14.21 -9.66
N LEU A 84 3.13 12.99 -10.23
CA LEU A 84 4.22 12.42 -11.03
C LEU A 84 4.45 13.19 -12.33
N LEU A 85 3.39 13.69 -12.97
CA LEU A 85 3.51 14.52 -14.16
C LEU A 85 4.16 15.88 -13.86
N GLU A 86 3.91 16.44 -12.69
CA GLU A 86 4.49 17.72 -12.26
C GLU A 86 5.94 17.59 -11.78
N ARG A 87 6.21 16.58 -10.93
CA ARG A 87 7.47 16.46 -10.19
C ARG A 87 8.48 15.47 -10.79
N VAL A 88 8.04 14.60 -11.70
CA VAL A 88 8.91 13.61 -12.37
C VAL A 88 8.72 13.67 -13.89
N PRO A 89 8.92 14.83 -14.53
CA PRO A 89 8.70 15.02 -15.97
C PRO A 89 9.71 14.27 -16.84
N GLU A 90 10.82 13.78 -16.27
CA GLU A 90 11.84 13.03 -16.99
C GLU A 90 11.39 11.61 -17.38
N ALA A 91 10.33 11.07 -16.77
CA ALA A 91 9.77 9.76 -17.12
C ALA A 91 8.59 9.91 -18.11
N GLU A 92 8.49 8.98 -19.07
CA GLU A 92 7.33 8.93 -19.97
C GLU A 92 6.22 8.09 -19.31
N TRP A 93 5.31 8.73 -18.59
CA TRP A 93 4.26 8.05 -17.85
C TRP A 93 3.15 7.49 -18.75
N VAL A 94 2.90 6.19 -18.61
CA VAL A 94 1.72 5.53 -19.17
C VAL A 94 0.69 5.40 -18.04
N LEU A 95 -0.30 6.30 -18.07
CA LEU A 95 -1.25 6.50 -16.97
C LEU A 95 -2.31 5.38 -16.86
N PRO A 96 -2.90 5.16 -15.68
CA PRO A 96 -3.92 4.13 -15.41
C PRO A 96 -5.01 3.99 -16.47
N ASP A 97 -5.54 5.09 -17.01
CA ASP A 97 -6.58 5.04 -18.04
C ASP A 97 -6.12 4.41 -19.37
N VAL A 98 -4.84 4.52 -19.70
CA VAL A 98 -4.25 3.82 -20.86
C VAL A 98 -4.24 2.31 -20.59
N LEU A 99 -3.86 1.89 -19.39
CA LEU A 99 -3.85 0.48 -18.98
C LEU A 99 -5.26 -0.11 -19.01
N ARG A 100 -6.25 0.61 -18.45
CA ARG A 100 -7.67 0.21 -18.44
C ARG A 100 -8.19 0.03 -19.86
N ARG A 101 -7.93 0.98 -20.75
CA ARG A 101 -8.34 0.90 -22.17
C ARG A 101 -7.67 -0.27 -22.88
N ALA A 102 -6.38 -0.50 -22.68
CA ALA A 102 -5.69 -1.65 -23.27
C ALA A 102 -6.29 -2.98 -22.80
N ALA A 103 -6.56 -3.12 -21.49
CA ALA A 103 -7.20 -4.31 -20.95
C ALA A 103 -8.62 -4.52 -21.50
N ALA A 104 -9.41 -3.45 -21.60
CA ALA A 104 -10.76 -3.50 -22.16
C ALA A 104 -10.79 -3.87 -23.66
N GLN A 105 -9.73 -3.55 -24.41
CA GLN A 105 -9.61 -3.89 -25.83
C GLN A 105 -9.22 -5.36 -26.08
N ALA A 106 -8.69 -6.06 -25.08
CA ALA A 106 -8.32 -7.47 -25.19
C ALA A 106 -8.90 -8.32 -24.03
N PRO A 107 -10.25 -8.41 -23.89
CA PRO A 107 -10.88 -9.17 -22.82
C PRO A 107 -10.46 -10.65 -22.86
N GLY A 108 -10.15 -11.22 -21.68
CA GLY A 108 -9.70 -12.61 -21.55
C GLY A 108 -8.23 -12.86 -21.90
N MET A 109 -7.56 -11.89 -22.53
CA MET A 109 -6.11 -11.94 -22.80
C MET A 109 -5.33 -11.08 -21.81
N LEU A 110 -5.83 -9.87 -21.53
CA LEU A 110 -5.25 -8.94 -20.57
C LEU A 110 -6.10 -8.89 -19.30
N SER A 111 -5.42 -8.81 -18.15
CA SER A 111 -6.09 -8.65 -16.87
C SER A 111 -6.53 -7.22 -16.67
N ASP A 112 -7.71 -7.04 -16.09
CA ASP A 112 -8.21 -5.74 -15.65
C ASP A 112 -7.29 -5.21 -14.52
N PRO A 113 -6.59 -4.07 -14.72
CA PRO A 113 -5.61 -3.57 -13.77
C PRO A 113 -6.21 -3.22 -12.40
N ASP A 114 -7.50 -2.82 -12.34
CA ASP A 114 -8.19 -2.49 -11.09
C ASP A 114 -8.54 -3.72 -10.23
N LYS A 115 -8.42 -4.91 -10.82
CA LYS A 115 -8.69 -6.22 -10.19
C LYS A 115 -7.43 -7.04 -9.94
N MET A 116 -6.26 -6.54 -10.31
CA MET A 116 -5.00 -7.23 -10.08
C MET A 116 -4.62 -7.21 -8.60
N GLY A 117 -3.94 -8.26 -8.13
CA GLY A 117 -3.53 -8.41 -6.72
C GLY A 117 -2.34 -7.52 -6.31
N THR A 118 -2.23 -6.29 -6.82
CA THR A 118 -1.07 -5.41 -6.59
C THR A 118 -0.88 -5.04 -5.11
N ALA A 119 -1.96 -5.06 -4.32
CA ALA A 119 -1.89 -4.87 -2.87
C ALA A 119 -1.04 -5.90 -2.12
N LEU A 120 -0.76 -7.07 -2.72
CA LEU A 120 0.19 -8.02 -2.14
C LEU A 120 1.60 -7.42 -2.03
N LEU A 121 1.97 -6.51 -2.93
CA LEU A 121 3.31 -5.90 -2.97
C LEU A 121 3.57 -4.90 -1.84
N ARG A 122 2.57 -4.62 -0.98
CA ARG A 122 2.76 -3.81 0.22
C ARG A 122 3.56 -4.55 1.30
N ALA A 123 3.52 -5.89 1.28
CA ALA A 123 4.16 -6.72 2.28
C ALA A 123 5.68 -6.61 2.21
N GLU A 124 6.31 -6.65 3.37
CA GLU A 124 7.76 -6.58 3.50
C GLU A 124 8.43 -7.86 2.97
N GLY A 125 9.69 -7.76 2.55
CA GLY A 125 10.48 -8.92 2.11
C GLY A 125 10.09 -9.52 0.76
N ILE A 126 9.17 -8.91 0.00
CA ILE A 126 8.89 -9.32 -1.38
C ILE A 126 10.00 -8.81 -2.29
N GLU A 127 10.86 -9.72 -2.73
CA GLU A 127 11.87 -9.43 -3.77
C GLU A 127 11.42 -9.86 -5.16
N LYS A 128 10.65 -10.95 -5.24
CA LYS A 128 10.15 -11.54 -6.48
C LYS A 128 8.64 -11.50 -6.51
N ILE A 129 8.09 -11.07 -7.63
CA ILE A 129 6.65 -10.98 -7.82
C ILE A 129 6.08 -12.40 -7.97
N PRO A 130 5.09 -12.79 -7.16
CA PRO A 130 4.47 -14.10 -7.26
C PRO A 130 3.55 -14.19 -8.49
N ASP A 131 3.37 -15.40 -9.02
CA ASP A 131 2.29 -15.70 -9.96
C ASP A 131 0.95 -15.79 -9.22
N PRO A 132 -0.18 -15.42 -9.86
CA PRO A 132 -0.30 -14.99 -11.25
C PRO A 132 0.09 -13.52 -11.51
N LEU A 133 0.27 -12.71 -10.46
CA LEU A 133 0.49 -11.26 -10.58
C LEU A 133 1.67 -10.91 -11.51
N ARG A 134 2.76 -11.66 -11.43
CA ARG A 134 3.92 -11.50 -12.32
C ARG A 134 3.53 -11.61 -13.79
N SER A 135 2.83 -12.68 -14.17
CA SER A 135 2.38 -12.88 -15.55
C SER A 135 1.43 -11.78 -16.03
N GLN A 136 0.52 -11.33 -15.17
CA GLN A 136 -0.44 -10.27 -15.47
C GLN A 136 0.25 -8.92 -15.69
N LEU A 137 1.18 -8.55 -14.79
CA LEU A 137 1.96 -7.30 -14.90
C LEU A 137 2.79 -7.31 -16.18
N ARG A 138 3.49 -8.42 -16.44
CA ARG A 138 4.29 -8.58 -17.66
C ARG A 138 3.44 -8.44 -18.91
N ASN A 139 2.31 -9.12 -19.00
CA ASN A 139 1.48 -9.11 -20.19
C ASN A 139 0.89 -7.73 -20.47
N LEU A 140 0.33 -7.06 -19.46
CA LEU A 140 -0.27 -5.73 -19.64
C LEU A 140 0.80 -4.66 -19.92
N THR A 141 1.89 -4.64 -19.14
CA THR A 141 2.98 -3.67 -19.33
C THR A 141 3.64 -3.82 -20.70
N ALA A 142 3.85 -5.05 -21.19
CA ALA A 142 4.46 -5.29 -22.51
C ALA A 142 3.67 -4.73 -23.69
N ILE A 143 2.38 -4.43 -23.51
CA ILE A 143 1.54 -3.83 -24.55
C ILE A 143 1.63 -2.30 -24.53
N VAL A 144 1.77 -1.70 -23.35
CA VAL A 144 1.58 -0.25 -23.18
C VAL A 144 2.87 0.51 -22.85
N ALA A 145 3.90 -0.16 -22.35
CA ALA A 145 5.14 0.42 -21.85
C ALA A 145 6.35 -0.49 -22.11
N ASP A 146 7.54 -0.10 -21.63
CA ASP A 146 8.79 -0.79 -21.99
C ASP A 146 9.09 -2.03 -21.13
N ARG A 147 9.28 -1.83 -19.82
CA ARG A 147 9.79 -2.86 -18.89
C ARG A 147 9.45 -2.61 -17.43
N TYR A 148 9.31 -1.35 -17.06
CA TYR A 148 9.11 -0.97 -15.68
C TYR A 148 7.67 -0.55 -15.42
N ALA A 149 7.18 -0.94 -14.26
CA ALA A 149 5.87 -0.55 -13.76
C ALA A 149 6.05 0.09 -12.38
N LEU A 150 5.49 1.28 -12.18
CA LEU A 150 5.31 1.87 -10.87
C LEU A 150 3.92 1.49 -10.37
N ILE A 151 3.85 0.89 -9.19
CA ILE A 151 2.63 0.31 -8.63
C ILE A 151 2.38 0.91 -7.24
N PRO A 152 1.31 1.70 -7.07
CA PRO A 152 0.74 2.04 -5.77
C PRO A 152 0.11 0.78 -5.16
N ALA A 153 0.82 0.12 -4.25
CA ALA A 153 0.37 -1.14 -3.68
C ALA A 153 -0.72 -0.92 -2.62
N ALA A 154 -0.59 0.12 -1.81
CA ALA A 154 -1.53 0.43 -0.74
C ALA A 154 -1.49 1.91 -0.40
N LEU A 155 -2.67 2.48 -0.17
CA LEU A 155 -2.87 3.77 0.47
C LEU A 155 -3.70 3.57 1.73
N THR A 156 -3.17 3.99 2.87
CA THR A 156 -3.87 3.95 4.15
C THR A 156 -3.92 5.33 4.77
N PHE A 157 -5.03 5.64 5.44
CA PHE A 157 -5.19 6.85 6.23
C PHE A 157 -5.40 6.49 7.70
N THR A 158 -4.55 7.02 8.58
CA THR A 158 -4.57 6.79 10.03
C THR A 158 -4.52 8.13 10.78
N PRO A 159 -4.96 8.21 12.05
CA PRO A 159 -4.78 9.41 12.86
C PRO A 159 -3.29 9.75 12.98
N ALA A 160 -2.95 11.02 12.78
CA ALA A 160 -1.62 11.55 13.05
C ALA A 160 -1.50 11.92 14.54
N GLU A 161 -0.29 11.82 15.12
CA GLU A 161 -0.06 12.17 16.53
C GLU A 161 -0.31 13.67 16.80
N GLY A 162 -0.01 14.52 15.82
CA GLY A 162 -0.21 15.97 15.89
C GLY A 162 -1.66 16.45 15.70
N GLY A 163 -2.59 15.54 15.44
CA GLY A 163 -3.94 15.85 14.96
C GLY A 163 -4.05 15.80 13.44
N GLY A 164 -5.28 15.75 12.92
CA GLY A 164 -5.53 15.47 11.50
C GLY A 164 -5.35 13.98 11.18
N GLY A 165 -4.88 13.66 9.97
CA GLY A 165 -4.57 12.30 9.58
C GLY A 165 -3.31 12.19 8.73
N GLU A 166 -2.67 11.04 8.84
CA GLU A 166 -1.51 10.63 8.06
C GLU A 166 -1.96 9.76 6.89
N ALA A 167 -1.49 10.07 5.69
CA ALA A 167 -1.56 9.18 4.54
C ALA A 167 -0.26 8.40 4.43
N GLN A 168 -0.33 7.07 4.41
CA GLN A 168 0.79 6.21 4.07
C GLN A 168 0.56 5.55 2.71
N LEU A 169 1.47 5.81 1.78
CA LEU A 169 1.45 5.29 0.42
C LEU A 169 2.63 4.34 0.21
N THR A 170 2.34 3.05 0.07
CA THR A 170 3.35 2.09 -0.38
C THR A 170 3.45 2.08 -1.91
N LEU A 171 4.61 2.44 -2.43
CA LEU A 171 4.93 2.39 -3.85
C LEU A 171 6.04 1.39 -4.13
N VAL A 172 5.91 0.69 -5.25
CA VAL A 172 6.93 -0.26 -5.71
C VAL A 172 7.22 -0.04 -7.19
N LEU A 173 8.50 -0.07 -7.55
CA LEU A 173 8.96 -0.10 -8.92
C LEU A 173 9.33 -1.54 -9.27
N VAL A 174 8.66 -2.09 -10.26
CA VAL A 174 8.82 -3.49 -10.66
C VAL A 174 9.44 -3.57 -12.04
N ASP A 175 10.46 -4.42 -12.16
CA ASP A 175 10.94 -4.91 -13.43
C ASP A 175 10.08 -6.09 -13.88
N VAL A 176 9.12 -5.85 -14.77
CA VAL A 176 8.16 -6.90 -15.17
C VAL A 176 8.79 -7.97 -16.05
N ARG A 177 9.94 -7.68 -16.67
CA ARG A 177 10.66 -8.65 -17.52
C ARG A 177 11.19 -9.78 -16.66
N PHE A 178 11.79 -9.44 -15.52
CA PHE A 178 12.37 -10.42 -14.60
C PHE A 178 11.44 -10.78 -13.44
N GLY A 179 10.38 -10.01 -13.20
CA GLY A 179 9.49 -10.20 -12.06
C GLY A 179 10.16 -9.86 -10.74
N ILE A 180 10.98 -8.80 -10.72
CA ILE A 180 11.77 -8.37 -9.57
C ILE A 180 11.23 -7.03 -9.08
N LEU A 181 11.08 -6.89 -7.77
CA LEU A 181 10.86 -5.61 -7.12
C LEU A 181 12.21 -4.88 -7.07
N ALA A 182 12.36 -3.81 -7.86
CA ALA A 182 13.60 -3.07 -8.00
C ALA A 182 13.74 -1.97 -6.94
N TRP A 183 12.62 -1.47 -6.42
CA TRP A 183 12.56 -0.44 -5.38
C TRP A 183 11.19 -0.49 -4.69
N ARG A 184 11.16 -0.21 -3.39
CA ARG A 184 9.95 -0.04 -2.56
C ARG A 184 10.18 1.17 -1.66
N SER A 185 9.15 1.97 -1.48
CA SER A 185 9.11 3.06 -0.51
C SER A 185 7.75 3.08 0.18
N VAL A 186 7.72 3.49 1.45
CA VAL A 186 6.50 3.85 2.15
C VAL A 186 6.58 5.34 2.41
N ALA A 187 5.87 6.11 1.59
CA ALA A 187 5.77 7.55 1.72
C ALA A 187 4.71 7.89 2.77
N ALA A 188 4.98 8.85 3.64
CA ALA A 188 4.04 9.28 4.68
C ALA A 188 3.93 10.80 4.72
N GLY A 189 2.73 11.31 4.97
CA GLY A 189 2.48 12.75 5.08
C GLY A 189 1.22 13.03 5.87
N GLU A 190 1.26 14.07 6.70
CA GLU A 190 0.17 14.46 7.60
C GLU A 190 -0.55 15.70 7.07
N ALA A 191 -1.88 15.72 7.16
CA ALA A 191 -2.69 16.91 6.89
C ALA A 191 -4.09 16.82 7.52
N ASP A 192 -4.85 17.92 7.43
CA ASP A 192 -6.23 17.99 7.91
C ASP A 192 -7.25 17.33 6.96
N SER A 193 -6.84 17.01 5.73
CA SER A 193 -7.68 16.36 4.72
C SER A 193 -6.96 15.18 4.04
N PRO A 194 -7.69 14.13 3.61
CA PRO A 194 -7.08 12.90 3.09
C PRO A 194 -6.22 13.14 1.85
N TRP A 195 -6.68 14.00 0.94
CA TRP A 195 -6.01 14.21 -0.34
C TRP A 195 -4.82 15.14 -0.24
N GLU A 196 -4.82 16.04 0.74
CA GLU A 196 -3.66 16.85 1.11
C GLU A 196 -2.61 15.99 1.81
N ALA A 197 -3.02 15.11 2.73
CA ALA A 197 -2.12 14.18 3.39
C ALA A 197 -1.43 13.25 2.36
N LEU A 198 -2.17 12.78 1.35
CA LEU A 198 -1.59 12.01 0.24
C LEU A 198 -0.60 12.85 -0.58
N TRP A 199 -0.90 14.12 -0.84
CA TRP A 199 0.03 15.02 -1.54
C TRP A 199 1.32 15.20 -0.74
N GLU A 200 1.22 15.46 0.56
CA GLU A 200 2.37 15.56 1.46
C GLU A 200 3.16 14.25 1.54
N ALA A 201 2.49 13.09 1.50
CA ALA A 201 3.19 11.81 1.42
C ALA A 201 4.05 11.72 0.15
N LEU A 202 3.51 12.17 -0.98
CA LEU A 202 4.20 12.15 -2.27
C LEU A 202 5.42 13.09 -2.31
N THR A 203 5.38 14.25 -1.64
CA THR A 203 6.52 15.20 -1.59
C THR A 203 7.77 14.54 -0.99
N THR A 204 7.61 13.58 -0.08
CA THR A 204 8.74 12.83 0.50
C THR A 204 9.49 11.95 -0.52
N LEU A 205 8.86 11.56 -1.63
CA LEU A 205 9.44 10.69 -2.65
C LEU A 205 10.36 11.42 -3.63
N VAL A 206 10.10 12.71 -3.83
CA VAL A 206 10.89 13.58 -4.70
C VAL A 206 11.18 14.83 -3.90
N PRO A 207 12.09 14.74 -2.90
CA PRO A 207 12.49 15.90 -2.12
C PRO A 207 12.98 16.98 -3.09
N ASP A 208 12.67 18.24 -2.77
CA ASP A 208 12.87 19.35 -3.68
C ASP A 208 14.27 19.32 -4.33
N LEU A 209 14.30 19.58 -5.64
CA LEU A 209 15.56 19.86 -6.32
C LEU A 209 16.18 21.09 -5.64
N PRO A 210 17.48 21.06 -5.30
CA PRO A 210 18.15 22.17 -4.64
C PRO A 210 18.07 23.49 -5.42
#